data_AF-A0A4R0YL96-F1
#
_entry.id   AF-A0A4R0YL96-F1
#
_cell.length_a   1.000
_cell.length_b   1.000
_cell.length_c   1.000
_cell.angle_alpha   90.00
_cell.angle_beta   90.00
_cell.angle_gamma   90.00
#
_symmetry.space_group_name_H-M   'P 1'
#
loop_
_entity.id
_entity.type
_entity.pdbx_description
1 polymer ?
#
loop_
_entity_poly.entity_id
_entity_poly.type
_entity_poly.pdbx_seq_one_letter_code
_entity_poly.pdbx_strand_id
1 'polypeptide(L)'
;MTTLPSPYVPISCEFHDLLEALATTGRPAQMGFRDAAGEVQRRMASIVDVFARDAAEYLSTSTGETVRLDQLLDVDGAPLPDH
;
A
#
# COMPACT_ATOMS: atom_id res chain seq x y z
N MET A 1 -27.36 2.30 18.18
CA MET A 1 -26.08 2.99 17.93
C MET A 1 -25.62 2.53 16.56
N THR A 2 -25.75 3.39 15.56
CA THR A 2 -25.45 3.05 14.16
C THR A 2 -23.93 2.98 13.99
N THR A 3 -23.41 1.80 13.63
CA THR A 3 -22.00 1.63 13.27
C THR A 3 -21.77 2.34 11.94
N LEU A 4 -21.02 3.45 11.97
CA LEU A 4 -20.63 4.16 10.77
C LEU A 4 -19.56 3.32 10.06
N PRO A 5 -19.65 3.06 8.74
CA PRO A 5 -18.52 2.50 8.00
C PRO A 5 -17.37 3.51 8.10
N SER A 6 -16.19 3.06 8.52
CA SER A 6 -15.01 3.92 8.65
C SER A 6 -14.85 4.76 7.38
N PRO A 7 -14.79 6.10 7.48
CA PRO A 7 -14.55 6.94 6.32
C PRO A 7 -13.16 6.61 5.78
N TYR A 8 -13.10 6.24 4.51
CA TYR A 8 -11.86 6.08 3.77
C TYR A 8 -10.99 7.33 4.00
N VAL A 9 -9.83 7.11 4.63
CA VAL A 9 -8.84 8.17 4.84
C VAL A 9 -8.05 8.24 3.53
N PRO A 10 -8.19 9.31 2.73
CA PRO A 10 -7.37 9.46 1.54
C PRO A 10 -5.90 9.43 1.96
N ILE A 11 -5.12 8.57 1.33
CA ILE A 11 -3.69 8.55 1.59
C ILE A 11 -3.10 9.88 1.15
N SER A 12 -2.08 10.35 1.88
CA SER A 12 -1.42 11.62 1.59
C SER A 12 -1.00 11.67 0.12
N CYS A 13 -1.22 12.81 -0.56
CA CYS A 13 -0.79 12.99 -1.95
C CYS A 13 0.69 12.64 -2.15
N GLU A 14 1.55 12.94 -1.16
CA GLU A 14 2.96 12.54 -1.19
C GLU A 14 3.17 11.03 -1.29
N PHE A 15 2.31 10.22 -0.65
CA PHE A 15 2.40 8.77 -0.72
C PHE A 15 1.91 8.24 -2.07
N HIS A 16 0.83 8.83 -2.62
CA HIS A 16 0.39 8.53 -3.98
C HIS A 16 1.50 8.82 -5.00
N ASP A 17 2.17 9.97 -4.87
CA ASP A 17 3.28 10.38 -5.74
C ASP A 17 4.47 9.41 -5.62
N LEU A 18 4.78 8.96 -4.39
CA LEU A 18 5.82 7.97 -4.12
C LEU A 18 5.48 6.62 -4.77
N LEU A 19 4.23 6.19 -4.69
CA LEU A 19 3.76 4.97 -5.33
C LEU A 19 3.77 5.07 -6.86
N GLU A 20 3.35 6.20 -7.43
CA GLU A 20 3.47 6.46 -8.87
C GLU A 20 4.93 6.45 -9.31
N ALA A 21 5.85 7.03 -8.52
CA ALA A 21 7.28 7.01 -8.80
C ALA A 21 7.85 5.58 -8.73
N LEU A 22 7.40 4.76 -7.77
CA LEU A 22 7.80 3.36 -7.65
C LEU A 22 7.26 2.50 -8.80
N ALA A 23 5.99 2.69 -9.18
CA ALA A 23 5.37 2.06 -10.34
C ALA A 23 6.10 2.47 -11.64
N THR A 24 6.44 3.75 -11.78
CA THR A 24 7.17 4.29 -12.94
C THR A 24 8.60 3.75 -13.01
N THR A 25 9.29 3.66 -11.88
CA THR A 25 10.67 3.14 -11.85
C THR A 25 10.73 1.62 -11.98
N GLY A 26 9.65 0.91 -11.64
CA GLY A 26 9.54 -0.55 -11.74
C GLY A 26 10.57 -1.31 -10.90
N ARG A 27 11.17 -0.65 -9.91
CA ARG A 27 12.25 -1.23 -9.09
C ARG A 27 11.67 -2.17 -8.05
N PRO A 28 12.35 -3.29 -7.74
CA PRO A 28 11.96 -4.12 -6.62
C PRO A 28 12.17 -3.34 -5.32
N ALA A 29 11.11 -3.20 -4.55
CA ALA A 29 11.07 -2.51 -3.28
C ALA A 29 10.67 -3.48 -2.17
N GLN A 30 11.19 -3.27 -0.96
CA GLN A 30 10.77 -4.04 0.22
C GLN A 30 9.48 -3.45 0.81
N MET A 31 8.36 -4.11 0.59
CA MET A 31 7.05 -3.71 1.12
C MET A 31 6.77 -4.41 2.44
N GLY A 32 6.65 -3.65 3.52
CA GLY A 32 6.12 -4.10 4.80
C GLY A 32 4.61 -3.90 4.85
N PHE A 33 3.85 -4.94 5.11
CA PHE A 33 2.40 -4.86 5.31
C PHE A 33 1.95 -5.73 6.47
N ARG A 34 0.78 -5.42 7.02
CA ARG A 34 0.17 -6.14 8.13
C ARG A 34 -0.89 -7.11 7.61
N ASP A 35 -0.67 -8.40 7.83
CA ASP A 35 -1.62 -9.43 7.42
C ASP A 35 -2.87 -9.45 8.35
N ALA A 36 -3.90 -10.22 7.99
CA ALA A 36 -5.10 -10.41 8.80
C ALA A 36 -4.83 -10.92 10.22
N ALA A 37 -3.70 -11.62 10.42
CA ALA A 37 -3.23 -12.04 11.75
C ALA A 37 -2.64 -10.90 12.60
N GLY A 38 -2.46 -9.70 12.06
CA GLY A 38 -1.77 -8.58 12.73
C GLY A 38 -0.25 -8.65 12.67
N GLU A 39 0.30 -9.67 12.01
CA GLU A 39 1.73 -9.88 11.81
C GLU A 39 2.28 -9.01 10.69
N VAL A 40 3.48 -8.45 10.90
CA VAL A 40 4.18 -7.65 9.88
C VAL A 40 4.91 -8.58 8.93
N GLN A 41 4.44 -8.63 7.69
CA GLN A 41 5.09 -9.35 6.60
C GLN A 41 5.87 -8.36 5.75
N ARG A 42 7.14 -8.67 5.48
CA ARG A 42 7.91 -7.96 4.45
C ARG A 42 8.05 -8.83 3.21
N ARG A 43 7.81 -8.24 2.05
CA ARG A 43 7.96 -8.87 0.74
C ARG A 43 8.75 -7.96 -0.18
N MET A 44 9.70 -8.53 -0.91
CA MET A 44 10.50 -7.80 -1.88
C MET A 44 9.89 -8.02 -3.27
N ALA A 45 9.25 -7.01 -3.83
CA ALA A 45 8.63 -7.07 -5.14
C ALA A 45 8.60 -5.68 -5.79
N SER A 46 8.46 -5.61 -7.11
CA SER A 46 8.26 -4.34 -7.80
C SER A 46 6.79 -4.02 -7.91
N ILE A 47 6.43 -2.75 -7.68
CA ILE A 47 5.06 -2.24 -7.92
C ILE A 47 4.88 -2.18 -9.44
N VAL A 48 3.86 -2.88 -9.94
CA VAL A 48 3.50 -2.89 -11.37
C VAL A 48 2.41 -1.86 -11.63
N ASP A 49 1.41 -1.81 -10.78
CA ASP A 49 0.24 -0.96 -10.96
C ASP A 49 -0.40 -0.67 -9.61
N VAL A 50 -1.01 0.50 -9.45
CA VAL A 50 -1.73 0.90 -8.25
C VAL A 50 -3.14 1.29 -8.66
N PHE A 51 -4.14 0.68 -8.03
CA PHE A 51 -5.54 0.85 -8.39
C PHE A 51 -6.43 0.92 -7.15
N ALA A 52 -7.48 1.73 -7.24
CA ALA A 52 -8.51 1.80 -6.21
C ALA A 52 -9.64 0.80 -6.50
N ARG A 53 -10.02 0.01 -5.50
CA ARG A 53 -11.13 -0.94 -5.55
C ARG A 53 -11.91 -0.91 -4.25
N ASP A 54 -13.24 -0.89 -4.32
CA ASP A 54 -14.10 -0.99 -3.13
C ASP A 54 -13.78 0.07 -2.05
N ALA A 55 -13.56 1.33 -2.48
CA ALA A 55 -13.15 2.44 -1.61
C ALA A 55 -11.88 2.16 -0.77
N ALA A 56 -10.97 1.32 -1.27
CA ALA A 56 -9.64 1.13 -0.74
C ALA A 56 -8.63 1.06 -1.90
N GLU A 57 -7.37 1.35 -1.64
CA GLU A 57 -6.33 1.25 -2.65
C GLU A 57 -5.52 -0.04 -2.51
N TYR A 58 -5.14 -0.56 -3.67
CA TYR A 58 -4.40 -1.79 -3.84
C TYR A 58 -3.23 -1.53 -4.79
N LEU A 59 -2.09 -2.15 -4.50
CA LEU A 59 -0.97 -2.25 -5.42
C LEU A 59 -0.87 -3.68 -5.92
N SER A 60 -0.67 -3.84 -7.22
CA SER A 60 -0.25 -5.09 -7.85
C SER A 60 1.27 -5.12 -7.92
N THR A 61 1.84 -6.25 -7.53
CA THR A 61 3.28 -6.49 -7.66
C THR A 61 3.60 -7.28 -8.92
N SER A 62 4.87 -7.29 -9.31
CA SER A 62 5.37 -8.09 -10.45
C SER A 62 5.26 -9.60 -10.24
N THR A 63 5.04 -10.03 -9.01
CA THR A 63 4.78 -11.44 -8.69
C THR A 63 3.31 -11.81 -8.89
N GLY A 64 2.44 -10.85 -9.21
CA GLY A 64 0.98 -11.04 -9.33
C GLY A 64 0.25 -10.98 -7.98
N GLU A 65 0.94 -10.63 -6.91
CA GLU A 65 0.33 -10.43 -5.59
C GLU A 65 -0.29 -9.04 -5.52
N THR A 66 -1.38 -8.92 -4.77
CA THR A 66 -2.06 -7.64 -4.56
C THR A 66 -2.06 -7.29 -3.09
N VAL A 67 -1.49 -6.12 -2.75
CA VAL A 67 -1.36 -5.66 -1.37
C VAL A 67 -2.23 -4.42 -1.18
N ARG A 68 -3.00 -4.38 -0.09
CA ARG A 68 -3.77 -3.19 0.29
C ARG A 68 -2.85 -2.12 0.84
N LEU A 69 -2.97 -0.90 0.34
CA LEU A 69 -2.20 0.25 0.83
C LEU A 69 -2.55 0.57 2.28
N ASP A 70 -3.81 0.38 2.67
CA ASP A 70 -4.29 0.51 4.07
C ASP A 70 -3.58 -0.43 5.05
N GLN A 71 -3.07 -1.56 4.57
CA GLN A 71 -2.30 -2.51 5.36
C GLN A 71 -0.79 -2.31 5.21
N LEU A 72 -0.36 -1.45 4.28
CA LEU A 72 1.03 -1.16 4.03
C LEU A 72 1.58 -0.27 5.14
N LEU A 73 2.75 -0.62 5.64
CA LEU A 73 3.43 0.06 6.74
C LEU A 73 4.64 0.85 6.23
N ASP A 74 5.40 0.24 5.32
CA ASP A 74 6.58 0.84 4.74
C ASP A 74 6.83 0.27 3.32
N VAL A 75 7.45 1.08 2.46
CA VAL A 75 7.94 0.63 1.15
C VAL A 75 9.39 1.07 0.98
N ASP A 76 10.27 0.10 0.76
CA ASP A 76 11.70 0.29 0.62
C ASP A 76 12.35 0.99 1.83
N GLY A 77 11.77 0.81 3.03
CA GLY A 77 12.20 1.50 4.24
C GLY A 77 11.76 2.97 4.33
N ALA A 78 10.99 3.48 3.37
CA ALA A 78 10.22 4.71 3.53
C ALA A 78 8.94 4.38 4.32
N PRO A 79 8.80 4.84 5.57
CA PRO A 79 7.57 4.68 6.32
C PRO A 79 6.45 5.48 5.64
N LEU A 80 5.22 4.97 5.70
CA LEU A 80 4.07 5.83 5.40
C LEU A 80 4.11 7.00 6.40
N PRO A 81 4.04 8.26 5.95
CA PRO A 81 4.02 9.38 6.88
C PRO A 81 2.81 9.24 7.79
N ASP A 82 3.07 9.04 9.09
CA ASP A 82 2.05 9.09 10.13
C ASP A 82 1.39 10.48 10.09
N HIS A 83 0.07 10.53 9.92
CA HIS A 83 -0.68 11.78 10.04
C HIS A 83 -0.80 12.21 11.50
#